data_AF-A0A914R4F5-F1
#
_entry.id   AF-A0A914R4F5-F1
#
_cell.length_a   1.000
_cell.length_b   1.000
_cell.length_c   1.000
_cell.angle_alpha   90.00
_cell.angle_beta   90.00
_cell.angle_gamma   90.00
#
_symmetry.space_group_name_H-M   'P 1'
#
loop_
_entity.id
_entity.type
_entity.pdbx_description
1 polymer ?
#
loop_
_entity_poly.entity_id
_entity_poly.type
_entity_poly.pdbx_seq_one_letter_code
_entity_poly.pdbx_strand_id
1 'polypeptide(L)' 'MINKSFTENKEAVDRFIDDYLGADGIFILQMIAANADVVFTTELIASLWRSHYSFEQQRK' A
#
# COMPACT_ATOMS: atom_id res chain seq x y z
N MET A 1 10.84 15.45 -19.81
CA MET A 1 9.93 15.49 -18.65
C MET A 1 9.53 14.07 -18.18
N ILE A 2 10.48 13.13 -18.02
CA ILE A 2 10.16 11.71 -17.72
C ILE A 2 10.22 11.38 -16.22
N ASN A 3 10.74 12.26 -15.36
CA ASN A 3 11.02 11.92 -13.96
C ASN A 3 9.98 12.35 -12.91
N LYS A 4 8.98 13.16 -13.26
CA LYS A 4 8.06 13.71 -12.26
C LYS A 4 7.05 12.68 -11.75
N SER A 5 6.43 11.90 -12.64
CA SER A 5 5.42 10.89 -12.27
C SER A 5 5.99 9.68 -11.54
N PHE A 6 7.21 9.26 -11.86
CA PHE A 6 7.86 8.14 -11.16
C PHE A 6 8.17 8.50 -9.71
N THR A 7 8.59 9.74 -9.46
CA THR A 7 8.89 10.25 -8.12
C THR A 7 7.61 10.38 -7.29
N GLU A 8 6.52 10.92 -7.87
CA GLU A 8 5.20 11.02 -7.23
C GLU A 8 4.63 9.63 -6.86
N ASN A 9 4.83 8.64 -7.72
CA ASN A 9 4.42 7.25 -7.43
C ASN A 9 5.26 6.63 -6.30
N LYS A 10 6.57 6.88 -6.29
CA LYS A 10 7.43 6.38 -5.22
C LYS A 10 7.03 6.96 -3.87
N GLU A 11 6.82 8.27 -3.79
CA GLU A 11 6.38 8.91 -2.55
C GLU A 11 5.02 8.41 -2.06
N ALA A 12 4.09 8.09 -2.98
CA ALA A 12 2.82 7.50 -2.61
C ALA A 12 2.98 6.08 -2.06
N VAL A 13 3.89 5.29 -2.62
CA VAL A 13 4.23 3.95 -2.14
C VAL A 13 4.91 4.04 -0.77
N ASP A 14 5.86 4.95 -0.61
CA ASP A 14 6.57 5.15 0.66
C ASP A 14 5.57 5.56 1.76
N ARG A 15 4.64 6.48 1.50
CA ARG A 15 3.56 6.83 2.45
C ARG A 15 2.63 5.65 2.76
N PHE A 16 2.29 4.84 1.77
CA PHE A 16 1.46 3.67 2.03
C PHE A 16 2.17 2.65 2.93
N ILE A 17 3.47 2.43 2.71
CA ILE A 17 4.26 1.48 3.49
C ILE A 17 4.53 2.02 4.89
N ASP A 18 5.05 3.25 4.99
CA ASP A 18 5.57 3.79 6.24
C ASP A 18 4.47 4.43 7.11
N ASP A 19 3.55 5.20 6.51
CA ASP A 19 2.53 5.95 7.26
C ASP A 19 1.21 5.18 7.43
N TYR A 20 0.80 4.40 6.42
CA TYR A 20 -0.49 3.70 6.43
C TYR A 20 -0.41 2.27 6.97
N LEU A 21 0.56 1.48 6.51
CA LEU A 21 0.76 0.11 6.98
C LEU A 21 1.65 0.04 8.23
N GLY A 22 2.77 0.76 8.20
CA GLY A 22 3.82 0.65 9.21
C GLY A 22 4.43 -0.76 9.30
N ALA A 23 5.36 -0.93 10.23
CA ALA A 23 6.07 -2.20 10.43
C ALA A 23 5.11 -3.37 10.78
N ASP A 24 4.12 -3.11 11.62
CA ASP A 24 3.16 -4.13 12.07
C ASP A 24 2.22 -4.57 10.93
N GLY A 25 1.73 -3.63 10.12
CA GLY A 25 0.88 -3.94 8.97
C GLY A 25 1.62 -4.75 7.92
N ILE A 26 2.90 -4.42 7.66
CA ILE A 26 3.76 -5.21 6.78
C ILE A 26 4.00 -6.61 7.33
N PHE A 27 4.27 -6.73 8.63
CA PHE A 27 4.47 -8.03 9.28
C PHE A 27 3.23 -8.94 9.16
N ILE A 28 2.04 -8.38 9.40
CA ILE A 28 0.77 -9.13 9.25
C ILE A 28 0.54 -9.53 7.78
N LEU A 29 0.79 -8.62 6.82
CA LEU A 29 0.65 -8.93 5.40
C LEU A 29 1.62 -10.02 4.94
N GLN A 30 2.85 -10.04 5.46
CA GLN A 30 3.81 -11.12 5.21
C GLN A 30 3.33 -12.46 5.78
N MET A 31 2.77 -12.44 6.99
CA MET A 31 2.21 -13.65 7.61
C MET A 31 1.00 -14.16 6.82
N ILE A 32 0.13 -13.28 6.32
CA ILE A 32 -0.99 -13.65 5.45
C ILE A 32 -0.47 -14.23 4.14
N ALA A 33 0.48 -13.56 3.47
CA ALA A 33 1.05 -14.02 2.21
C ALA A 33 1.70 -15.41 2.31
N ALA A 34 2.27 -15.74 3.48
CA ALA A 34 2.89 -17.04 3.73
C ALA A 34 1.88 -18.17 3.96
N ASN A 35 0.64 -17.85 4.33
CA ASN A 35 -0.37 -18.83 4.76
C ASN A 35 -1.65 -18.83 3.91
N ALA A 36 -1.83 -17.82 3.06
CA ALA A 36 -3.00 -17.67 2.20
C ALA A 36 -2.63 -17.81 0.73
N ASP A 37 -3.65 -18.08 -0.09
CA ASP A 37 -3.49 -18.11 -1.53
C ASP A 37 -3.06 -16.73 -2.08
N VAL A 38 -2.29 -16.77 -3.17
CA VAL A 38 -1.74 -15.57 -3.81
C VAL A 38 -2.86 -14.62 -4.27
N VAL A 39 -3.98 -15.15 -4.74
CA VAL A 39 -5.10 -14.33 -5.22
C VAL A 39 -5.66 -13.49 -4.07
N PHE A 40 -5.97 -14.12 -2.95
CA PHE A 40 -6.49 -13.44 -1.76
C PHE A 40 -5.54 -12.35 -1.24
N THR A 41 -4.24 -12.68 -1.15
CA THR A 41 -3.23 -11.74 -0.65
C THR A 41 -3.14 -10.51 -1.55
N THR A 42 -3.18 -10.69 -2.88
CA THR A 42 -3.13 -9.57 -3.81
C THR A 42 -4.38 -8.69 -3.77
N GLU A 43 -5.57 -9.29 -3.62
CA GLU A 43 -6.82 -8.55 -3.46
C GLU A 43 -6.83 -7.73 -2.16
N LEU A 44 -6.33 -8.31 -1.07
CA LEU A 44 -6.20 -7.62 0.21
C LEU A 44 -5.29 -6.39 0.08
N ILE A 45 -4.09 -6.53 -0.48
CA ILE A 45 -3.16 -5.40 -0.68
C ILE A 45 -3.79 -4.32 -1.57
N ALA A 46 -4.47 -4.72 -2.65
CA ALA A 46 -5.17 -3.79 -3.54
C ALA A 46 -6.30 -3.04 -2.82
N SER A 47 -7.04 -3.70 -1.93
CA SER A 47 -8.09 -3.06 -1.13
C SER A 47 -7.52 -2.04 -0.14
N LEU A 48 -6.40 -2.36 0.52
CA LEU A 48 -5.70 -1.48 1.45
C LEU A 48 -5.16 -0.25 0.73
N TRP A 49 -4.57 -0.42 -0.46
CA TRP A 49 -4.11 0.70 -1.27
C TRP A 49 -5.25 1.65 -1.68
N ARG A 50 -6.39 1.11 -2.11
CA ARG A 50 -7.58 1.92 -2.46
C ARG A 50 -8.13 2.67 -1.25
N SER A 51 -8.14 2.01 -0.10
CA SER A 51 -8.55 2.60 1.18
C SER A 51 -7.63 3.77 1.56
N HIS A 52 -6.31 3.56 1.53
CA HIS A 52 -5.31 4.61 1.74
C HIS A 52 -5.51 5.79 0.79
N TYR A 53 -5.65 5.54 -0.51
CA TYR A 53 -5.88 6.60 -1.50
C TYR A 53 -7.20 7.35 -1.28
N SER A 54 -8.24 6.67 -0.78
CA SER A 54 -9.51 7.31 -0.44
C SER A 54 -9.38 8.22 0.78
N PHE A 55 -8.62 7.81 1.80
CA PHE A 55 -8.34 8.65 2.98
C PHE A 55 -7.44 9.84 2.66
N GLU A 56 -6.39 9.65 1.84
CA GLU A 56 -5.50 10.73 1.41
C GLU A 56 -6.23 11.80 0.59
N GLN A 57 -7.25 11.42 -0.19
CA GLN A 57 -8.09 12.38 -0.92
C GLN A 57 -9.01 13.21 -0.03
N GLN A 58 -9.38 12.71 1.16
CA GLN A 58 -10.19 13.47 2.13
C GLN A 58 -9.37 14.47 2.96
N ARG A 59 -8.03 14.30 2.98
CA ARG A 59 -7.10 15.21 3.68
C ARG A 59 -6.64 16.41 2.85
N LYS A 60 -6.99 16.45 1.55
CA LYS A 60 -6.75 17.59 0.65
C LYS A 60 -7.96 18.51 0.61
#